data_AF-A0A2D5G6Z0-F1
#
_entry.id   AF-A0A2D5G6Z0-F1
#
_cell.length_a   1.000
_cell.length_b   1.000
_cell.length_c   1.000
_cell.angle_alpha   90.00
_cell.angle_beta   90.00
_cell.angle_gamma   90.00
#
_symmetry.space_group_name_H-M   'P 1'
#
loop_
_entity.id
_entity.type
_entity.pdbx_description
1 polymer ?
#
loop_
_entity_poly.entity_id
_entity_poly.type
_entity_poly.pdbx_seq_one_letter_code
_entity_poly.pdbx_strand_id
1 'polypeptide(L)'
;ELPLQARYSGQLGAGYLLEQIEIVPPTARIRGPKRLLDPLSQLMTREIDLNNLVSTIDMIVKIDLPSQEFQIVNQGIDYYTAHITLAALPVKKRFDNVPIYFRNSEYVSLINPSTFNLFLEGPPEVVNSLNSSDVYGTLDLLEYVPGSYQMTPKPVVPRQVSVLQQWPIISLWVKSTQLSDAEKKENERLVEELTTPYPYPPEP
;
A
#
# COMPACT_ATOMS: atom_id res chain seq x y z
N GLU A 1 -32.89 -18.37 -18.90
CA GLU A 1 -31.69 -18.08 -18.09
C GLU A 1 -31.17 -16.74 -18.56
N LEU A 2 -30.82 -15.85 -17.65
CA LEU A 2 -30.36 -14.50 -17.96
C LEU A 2 -29.03 -14.24 -17.27
N PRO A 3 -28.12 -13.50 -17.91
CA PRO A 3 -26.89 -13.04 -17.28
C PRO A 3 -27.18 -12.05 -16.16
N LEU A 4 -26.31 -12.06 -15.15
CA LEU A 4 -26.33 -11.15 -14.03
C LEU A 4 -25.29 -10.05 -14.21
N GLN A 5 -25.69 -8.82 -13.92
CA GLN A 5 -24.81 -7.67 -13.92
C GLN A 5 -24.92 -6.94 -12.58
N ALA A 6 -23.77 -6.52 -12.05
CA ALA A 6 -23.73 -5.72 -10.84
C ALA A 6 -24.27 -4.31 -11.08
N ARG A 7 -25.17 -3.85 -10.22
CA ARG A 7 -25.51 -2.44 -10.08
C ARG A 7 -24.79 -1.91 -8.85
N TYR A 8 -24.06 -0.81 -8.97
CA TYR A 8 -23.28 -0.25 -7.88
C TYR A 8 -23.33 1.28 -7.87
N SER A 9 -23.01 1.87 -6.72
CA SER A 9 -22.84 3.31 -6.55
C SER A 9 -21.83 3.63 -5.45
N GLY A 10 -21.60 4.93 -5.24
CA GLY A 10 -20.62 5.42 -4.27
C GLY A 10 -19.24 5.69 -4.87
N GLN A 11 -18.32 6.13 -4.01
CA GLN A 11 -16.92 6.40 -4.36
C GLN A 11 -16.00 5.57 -3.48
N LEU A 12 -15.04 4.89 -4.10
CA LEU A 12 -14.01 4.13 -3.38
C LEU A 12 -13.16 5.05 -2.50
N GLY A 13 -12.50 4.46 -1.51
CA GLY A 13 -11.51 5.17 -0.71
C GLY A 13 -10.39 5.76 -1.58
N ALA A 14 -9.81 6.88 -1.13
CA ALA A 14 -8.75 7.55 -1.86
C ALA A 14 -7.56 6.59 -2.12
N GLY A 15 -7.05 6.60 -3.35
CA GLY A 15 -5.95 5.73 -3.75
C GLY A 15 -6.37 4.35 -4.27
N TYR A 16 -7.66 4.12 -4.51
CA TYR A 16 -8.15 2.86 -5.09
C TYR A 16 -8.99 3.10 -6.34
N LEU A 17 -8.93 2.14 -7.27
CA LEU A 17 -9.73 2.08 -8.49
C LEU A 17 -10.51 0.77 -8.52
N LEU A 18 -11.75 0.82 -9.01
CA LEU A 18 -12.54 -0.38 -9.25
C LEU A 18 -11.94 -1.11 -10.45
N GLU A 19 -11.41 -2.31 -10.25
CA GLU A 19 -10.89 -3.13 -11.33
C GLU A 19 -12.02 -3.97 -11.94
N GLN A 20 -12.73 -4.73 -11.10
CA GLN A 20 -13.78 -5.63 -11.57
C GLN A 20 -14.84 -5.87 -10.48
N ILE A 21 -16.09 -6.08 -10.91
CA ILE A 21 -17.13 -6.72 -10.10
C ILE A 21 -17.64 -7.94 -10.84
N GLU A 22 -17.46 -9.11 -10.27
CA GLU A 22 -17.94 -10.37 -10.81
C GLU A 22 -19.05 -10.94 -9.94
N ILE A 23 -20.18 -11.31 -10.54
CA ILE A 23 -21.27 -11.99 -9.83
C ILE A 23 -21.11 -13.50 -10.01
N VAL A 24 -21.06 -14.22 -8.90
CA VAL A 24 -20.95 -15.68 -8.87
C VAL A 24 -22.15 -16.25 -8.11
N PRO A 25 -22.98 -17.11 -8.73
CA PRO A 25 -22.96 -17.49 -10.15
C PRO A 25 -23.28 -16.34 -11.13
N PRO A 26 -22.79 -16.37 -12.39
CA PRO A 26 -22.95 -15.25 -13.35
C PRO A 26 -24.31 -15.21 -14.04
N THR A 27 -25.16 -16.22 -13.84
CA THR A 27 -26.49 -16.31 -14.45
C THR A 27 -27.56 -16.68 -13.44
N ALA A 28 -28.79 -16.24 -13.70
CA ALA A 28 -29.97 -16.65 -12.97
C ALA A 28 -31.03 -17.21 -13.93
N ARG A 29 -31.61 -18.34 -13.54
CA ARG A 29 -32.80 -18.92 -14.16
C ARG A 29 -34.02 -18.36 -13.47
N ILE A 30 -34.81 -17.60 -14.21
CA ILE A 30 -36.06 -17.02 -13.72
C ILE A 30 -37.28 -17.63 -14.39
N ARG A 31 -38.41 -17.60 -13.67
CA ARG A 31 -39.74 -17.96 -14.12
C ARG A 31 -40.68 -16.78 -13.93
N GLY A 32 -41.56 -16.53 -14.90
CA GLY A 32 -42.59 -15.50 -14.84
C GLY A 32 -43.42 -15.39 -16.14
N PRO A 33 -44.30 -14.40 -16.26
CA PRO A 33 -45.13 -14.20 -17.45
C PRO A 33 -44.27 -13.91 -18.68
N LYS A 34 -44.52 -14.62 -19.79
CA LYS A 34 -43.77 -14.47 -21.05
C LYS A 34 -43.68 -13.00 -21.50
N ARG A 35 -44.79 -12.27 -21.44
CA ARG A 35 -44.86 -10.83 -21.78
C ARG A 35 -43.85 -9.94 -21.03
N LEU A 36 -43.45 -10.34 -19.82
CA LEU A 36 -42.48 -9.62 -19.00
C LEU A 36 -41.06 -10.18 -19.13
N LEU A 37 -40.91 -11.46 -19.51
CA LEU A 37 -39.61 -12.09 -19.76
C LEU A 37 -39.02 -11.67 -21.11
N ASP A 38 -39.85 -11.62 -22.16
CA ASP A 38 -39.43 -11.33 -23.53
C ASP A 38 -38.57 -10.04 -23.68
N PRO A 39 -38.85 -8.92 -22.97
CA PRO A 39 -38.00 -7.73 -23.06
C PRO A 39 -36.72 -7.78 -22.20
N LEU A 40 -36.53 -8.78 -21.33
CA LEU A 40 -35.38 -8.84 -20.44
C LEU A 40 -34.19 -9.52 -21.13
N SER A 41 -33.09 -8.78 -21.30
CA SER A 41 -31.81 -9.32 -21.77
C SER A 41 -30.87 -9.71 -20.64
N GLN A 42 -31.07 -9.15 -19.43
CA GLN A 42 -30.22 -9.35 -18.27
C GLN A 42 -30.97 -9.02 -16.98
N LEU A 43 -30.41 -9.44 -15.85
CA LEU A 43 -30.87 -9.11 -14.51
C LEU A 43 -29.79 -8.35 -13.76
N MET A 44 -30.19 -7.37 -12.97
CA MET A 44 -29.27 -6.56 -12.17
C MET A 44 -29.28 -7.04 -10.73
N THR A 45 -28.18 -6.87 -10.01
CA THR A 45 -28.22 -6.92 -8.55
C THR A 45 -28.98 -5.70 -8.01
N ARG A 46 -29.40 -5.79 -6.75
CA ARG A 46 -29.63 -4.58 -5.95
C ARG A 46 -28.32 -3.79 -5.88
N GLU A 47 -28.49 -2.49 -5.66
CA GLU A 47 -27.37 -1.56 -5.59
C GLU A 47 -26.36 -1.99 -4.52
N ILE A 48 -25.12 -2.14 -4.97
CA ILE A 48 -23.95 -2.42 -4.14
C ILE A 48 -23.32 -1.07 -3.77
N ASP A 49 -23.23 -0.79 -2.48
CA ASP A 49 -22.58 0.43 -1.98
C ASP A 49 -21.06 0.21 -1.92
N LEU A 50 -20.31 1.01 -2.68
CA LEU A 50 -18.84 0.97 -2.72
C LEU A 50 -18.18 2.07 -1.89
N ASN A 51 -18.95 2.87 -1.13
CA ASN A 51 -18.42 4.01 -0.41
C ASN A 51 -17.30 3.62 0.57
N ASN A 52 -16.15 4.30 0.46
CA ASN A 52 -14.98 4.14 1.32
C ASN A 52 -14.35 2.74 1.32
N LEU A 53 -14.68 1.86 0.36
CA LEU A 53 -13.97 0.59 0.22
C LEU A 53 -12.50 0.84 -0.15
N VAL A 54 -11.60 0.20 0.60
CA VAL A 54 -10.14 0.30 0.45
C VAL A 54 -9.48 -1.08 0.26
N SER A 55 -10.28 -2.13 0.06
CA SER A 55 -9.77 -3.48 -0.17
C SER A 55 -10.74 -4.28 -1.03
N THR A 56 -10.20 -5.28 -1.73
CA THR A 56 -10.99 -6.32 -2.40
C THR A 56 -11.87 -7.05 -1.38
N ILE A 57 -13.12 -7.33 -1.73
CA ILE A 57 -14.09 -7.95 -0.83
C ILE A 57 -15.11 -8.79 -1.60
N ASP A 58 -15.57 -9.85 -0.93
CA ASP A 58 -16.70 -10.66 -1.36
C ASP A 58 -17.94 -10.32 -0.52
N MET A 59 -19.08 -10.09 -1.16
CA MET A 59 -20.33 -9.84 -0.45
C MET A 59 -21.53 -10.55 -1.07
N ILE A 60 -22.42 -11.03 -0.21
CA ILE A 60 -23.69 -11.62 -0.65
C ILE A 60 -24.60 -10.51 -1.18
N VAL A 61 -25.09 -10.69 -2.41
CA VAL A 61 -25.97 -9.74 -3.09
C VAL A 61 -27.33 -10.35 -3.40
N LYS A 62 -28.33 -9.48 -3.50
CA LYS A 62 -29.69 -9.86 -3.91
C LYS A 62 -29.91 -9.43 -5.36
N ILE A 63 -30.61 -10.25 -6.14
CA ILE A 63 -30.99 -9.89 -7.50
C ILE A 63 -32.21 -8.96 -7.45
N ASP A 64 -32.17 -7.89 -8.23
CA ASP A 64 -33.25 -6.92 -8.39
C ASP A 64 -34.24 -7.44 -9.44
N LEU A 65 -35.34 -8.04 -8.96
CA LEU A 65 -36.40 -8.57 -9.82
C LEU A 65 -37.37 -7.43 -10.20
N PRO A 66 -37.59 -7.16 -11.51
CA PRO A 66 -38.40 -6.01 -11.93
C PRO A 66 -39.90 -6.14 -11.66
N SER A 67 -40.37 -7.34 -11.29
CA SER A 67 -41.75 -7.61 -10.91
C SER A 67 -41.81 -8.69 -9.84
N GLN A 68 -42.80 -8.60 -8.96
CA GLN A 68 -43.15 -9.63 -7.97
C GLN A 68 -43.64 -10.94 -8.63
N GLU A 69 -44.01 -10.89 -9.92
CA GLU A 69 -44.40 -12.08 -10.70
C GLU A 69 -43.20 -12.95 -11.13
N PHE A 70 -41.97 -12.49 -10.88
CA PHE A 70 -40.76 -13.26 -11.17
C PHE A 70 -40.31 -14.09 -9.97
N GLN A 71 -39.78 -15.27 -10.25
CA GLN A 71 -39.15 -16.15 -9.28
C GLN A 71 -37.83 -16.69 -9.81
N ILE A 72 -36.80 -16.71 -8.97
CA ILE A 72 -35.53 -17.40 -9.26
C ILE A 72 -35.75 -18.89 -8.98
N VAL A 73 -35.37 -19.74 -9.93
CA VAL A 73 -35.59 -21.19 -9.89
C VAL A 73 -34.30 -21.99 -10.10
N ASN A 74 -33.14 -21.39 -9.80
CA ASN A 74 -31.86 -22.07 -9.78
C ASN A 74 -31.87 -23.20 -8.75
N GLN A 75 -31.32 -24.36 -9.12
CA GLN A 75 -31.13 -25.48 -8.21
C GLN A 75 -29.73 -25.43 -7.61
N GLY A 76 -29.61 -25.65 -6.30
CA GLY A 76 -28.32 -25.71 -5.61
C GLY A 76 -27.58 -24.38 -5.48
N ILE A 77 -28.28 -23.24 -5.58
CA ILE A 77 -27.72 -21.91 -5.40
C ILE A 77 -28.45 -21.26 -4.21
N ASP A 78 -27.74 -21.13 -3.10
CA ASP A 78 -28.28 -20.54 -1.87
C ASP A 78 -28.20 -19.01 -1.88
N TYR A 79 -27.14 -18.47 -2.49
CA TYR A 79 -26.89 -17.03 -2.59
C TYR A 79 -26.05 -16.69 -3.82
N TYR A 80 -26.07 -15.42 -4.18
CA TYR A 80 -25.18 -14.82 -5.18
C TYR A 80 -24.15 -13.97 -4.45
N THR A 81 -22.89 -14.07 -4.86
CA THR A 81 -21.78 -13.29 -4.33
C THR A 81 -21.31 -12.31 -5.38
N ALA A 82 -21.03 -11.07 -4.99
CA ALA A 82 -20.24 -10.14 -5.78
C ALA A 82 -18.80 -10.19 -5.29
N HIS A 83 -17.88 -10.62 -6.16
CA HIS A 83 -16.44 -10.50 -5.99
C HIS A 83 -16.01 -9.14 -6.51
N ILE A 84 -15.62 -8.23 -5.61
CA ILE A 84 -15.27 -6.85 -5.94
C ILE A 84 -13.76 -6.72 -5.83
N THR A 85 -13.09 -6.58 -6.96
CA THR A 85 -11.63 -6.44 -7.04
C THR A 85 -11.26 -4.97 -7.19
N LEU A 86 -10.37 -4.50 -6.32
CA LEU A 86 -9.84 -3.14 -6.35
C LEU A 86 -8.36 -3.14 -6.71
N ALA A 87 -7.95 -2.19 -7.55
CA ALA A 87 -6.55 -1.90 -7.81
C ALA A 87 -6.09 -0.72 -6.94
N ALA A 88 -4.97 -0.88 -6.25
CA ALA A 88 -4.33 0.21 -5.52
C ALA A 88 -3.58 1.12 -6.49
N LEU A 89 -3.96 2.41 -6.51
CA LEU A 89 -3.18 3.43 -7.20
C LEU A 89 -2.02 3.86 -6.29
N PRO A 90 -0.78 3.89 -6.80
CA PRO A 90 0.35 4.34 -6.00
C PRO A 90 0.13 5.77 -5.54
N VAL A 91 0.30 6.00 -4.24
CA VAL A 91 0.18 7.32 -3.63
C VAL A 91 1.55 7.93 -3.45
N LYS A 92 1.61 9.25 -3.53
CA LYS A 92 2.83 10.02 -3.29
C LYS A 92 2.74 10.73 -1.95
N LYS A 93 3.75 10.57 -1.11
CA LYS A 93 3.77 11.18 0.23
C LYS A 93 5.14 11.76 0.54
N ARG A 94 5.14 12.95 1.13
CA ARG A 94 6.33 13.62 1.65
C ARG A 94 6.64 13.11 3.06
N PHE A 95 7.91 12.81 3.30
CA PHE A 95 8.47 12.45 4.61
C PHE A 95 9.51 13.49 4.97
N ASP A 96 9.29 14.18 6.09
CA ASP A 96 10.19 15.21 6.58
C ASP A 96 11.01 14.71 7.78
N ASN A 97 12.17 15.32 8.00
CA ASN A 97 13.05 15.04 9.14
C ASN A 97 13.46 13.57 9.29
N VAL A 98 13.68 12.89 8.17
CA VAL A 98 14.16 11.51 8.13
C VAL A 98 15.57 11.43 8.75
N PRO A 99 15.78 10.60 9.79
CA PRO A 99 17.06 10.51 10.49
C PRO A 99 18.12 9.83 9.63
N ILE A 100 19.39 10.11 9.94
CA ILE A 100 20.55 9.58 9.21
C ILE A 100 21.49 8.90 10.18
N TYR A 101 21.94 7.70 9.81
CA TYR A 101 22.85 6.89 10.61
C TYR A 101 24.15 6.61 9.87
N PHE A 102 25.25 6.62 10.61
CA PHE A 102 26.57 6.27 10.08
C PHE A 102 26.79 4.77 10.14
N ARG A 103 27.41 4.23 9.09
CA ARG A 103 27.92 2.86 9.04
C ARG A 103 29.43 2.91 8.88
N ASN A 104 30.14 1.95 9.46
CA ASN A 104 31.60 1.81 9.32
C ASN A 104 32.38 3.09 9.66
N SER A 105 31.96 3.80 10.72
CA SER A 105 32.60 5.06 11.13
C SER A 105 33.87 4.79 11.95
N GLU A 106 35.03 5.19 11.43
CA GLU A 106 36.33 5.06 12.13
C GLU A 106 36.66 6.32 12.95
N TYR A 107 36.23 7.48 12.48
CA TYR A 107 36.54 8.79 13.05
C TYR A 107 35.28 9.50 13.55
N VAL A 108 35.47 10.47 14.44
CA VAL A 108 34.41 11.37 14.91
C VAL A 108 33.89 12.18 13.72
N SER A 109 32.63 11.95 13.36
CA SER A 109 32.00 12.54 12.19
C SER A 109 30.83 13.44 12.59
N LEU A 110 30.72 14.61 11.96
CA LEU A 110 29.61 15.55 12.15
C LEU A 110 28.90 15.78 10.83
N ILE A 111 27.57 15.85 10.86
CA ILE A 111 26.75 16.20 9.70
C ILE A 111 25.89 17.43 9.95
N ASN A 112 25.65 18.19 8.90
CA ASN A 112 24.66 19.26 8.90
C ASN A 112 23.99 19.37 7.52
N PRO A 113 22.66 19.24 7.43
CA PRO A 113 21.73 18.86 8.51
C PRO A 113 21.89 17.39 8.94
N SER A 114 21.38 17.05 10.13
CA SER A 114 21.33 15.66 10.63
C SER A 114 20.12 14.87 10.14
N THR A 115 19.24 15.51 9.38
CA THR A 115 18.06 14.91 8.78
C THR A 115 17.94 15.33 7.32
N PHE A 116 17.17 14.57 6.57
CA PHE A 116 16.80 14.89 5.20
C PHE A 116 15.32 14.60 4.99
N ASN A 117 14.81 14.94 3.81
CA ASN A 117 13.42 14.76 3.45
C ASN A 117 13.33 13.92 2.18
N LEU A 118 12.25 13.18 2.06
CA LEU A 118 11.97 12.28 0.96
C LEU A 118 10.59 12.53 0.38
N PHE A 119 10.45 12.27 -0.91
CA PHE A 119 9.17 12.10 -1.57
C PHE A 119 9.08 10.64 -2.00
N LEU A 120 8.15 9.89 -1.41
CA LEU A 120 8.00 8.46 -1.61
C LEU A 120 6.74 8.15 -2.41
N GLU A 121 6.78 7.07 -3.18
CA GLU A 121 5.64 6.53 -3.93
C GLU A 121 5.50 5.03 -3.67
N GLY A 122 4.26 4.55 -3.49
CA GLY A 122 3.98 3.14 -3.27
C GLY A 122 2.51 2.87 -2.94
N PRO A 123 2.16 1.62 -2.60
CA PRO A 123 0.80 1.25 -2.21
C PRO A 123 0.28 2.11 -1.06
N PRO A 124 -1.01 2.54 -1.09
CA PRO A 124 -1.60 3.38 -0.04
C PRO A 124 -1.39 2.83 1.37
N GLU A 125 -1.64 1.53 1.57
CA GLU A 125 -1.54 0.88 2.87
C GLU A 125 -0.12 0.92 3.43
N VAL A 126 0.88 0.70 2.56
CA VAL A 126 2.29 0.72 2.94
C VAL A 126 2.72 2.15 3.24
N VAL A 127 2.54 3.07 2.30
CA VAL A 127 3.02 4.47 2.42
C VAL A 127 2.34 5.21 3.58
N ASN A 128 1.08 4.90 3.87
CA ASN A 128 0.36 5.52 4.97
C ASN A 128 0.71 4.95 6.35
N SER A 129 1.20 3.71 6.43
CA SER A 129 1.65 3.08 7.68
C SER A 129 3.12 3.31 8.02
N LEU A 130 3.93 3.80 7.07
CA LEU A 130 5.36 4.09 7.29
C LEU A 130 5.58 5.03 8.48
N ASN A 131 6.54 4.65 9.32
CA ASN A 131 7.02 5.43 10.46
C ASN A 131 8.56 5.59 10.42
N SER A 132 9.14 6.17 11.48
CA SER A 132 10.56 6.50 11.58
C SER A 132 11.51 5.29 11.59
N SER A 133 11.05 4.09 11.93
CA SER A 133 11.87 2.87 11.81
C SER A 133 11.86 2.26 10.41
N ASP A 134 10.83 2.57 9.61
CA ASP A 134 10.71 2.02 8.24
C ASP A 134 11.46 2.87 7.20
N VAL A 135 11.72 4.14 7.52
CA VAL A 135 12.33 5.12 6.62
C VAL A 135 13.45 5.84 7.33
N TYR A 136 14.69 5.58 6.91
CA TYR A 136 15.88 6.25 7.43
C TYR A 136 16.97 6.36 6.35
N GLY A 137 17.94 7.24 6.58
CA GLY A 137 19.13 7.38 5.75
C GLY A 137 20.33 6.65 6.34
N THR A 138 21.19 6.12 5.49
CA THR A 138 22.50 5.58 5.90
C THR A 138 23.63 6.27 5.14
N LEU A 139 24.74 6.49 5.83
CA LEU A 139 25.99 6.98 5.25
C LEU A 139 27.09 5.99 5.59
N ASP A 140 27.64 5.34 4.57
CA ASP A 140 28.77 4.42 4.72
C ASP A 140 30.07 5.22 4.72
N LEU A 141 30.80 5.19 5.83
CA LEU A 141 31.99 5.99 6.07
C LEU A 141 33.30 5.19 5.95
N LEU A 142 33.24 3.94 5.47
CA LEU A 142 34.40 3.03 5.42
C LEU A 142 35.62 3.62 4.70
N GLU A 143 35.39 4.36 3.61
CA GLU A 143 36.46 4.93 2.77
C GLU A 143 36.78 6.40 3.10
N TYR A 144 36.16 6.97 4.14
CA TYR A 144 36.26 8.39 4.44
C TYR A 144 37.35 8.69 5.47
N VAL A 145 38.31 9.51 5.05
CA VAL A 145 39.41 10.02 5.89
C VAL A 145 39.06 11.41 6.45
N PRO A 146 39.82 11.93 7.43
CA PRO A 146 39.59 13.26 7.96
C PRO A 146 39.56 14.34 6.86
N GLY A 147 38.48 15.12 6.81
CA GLY A 147 38.17 16.00 5.69
C GLY A 147 36.75 16.58 5.73
N SER A 148 36.40 17.34 4.70
CA SER A 148 35.05 17.90 4.53
C SER A 148 34.45 17.45 3.19
N TYR A 149 33.19 17.00 3.23
CA TYR A 149 32.53 16.36 2.10
C TYR A 149 31.10 16.90 1.94
N GLN A 150 30.58 16.86 0.71
CA GLN A 150 29.18 17.09 0.38
C GLN A 150 28.61 15.78 -0.16
N MET A 151 27.53 15.29 0.43
CA MET A 151 26.99 13.97 0.10
C MET A 151 25.48 13.90 0.25
N THR A 152 24.90 12.84 -0.32
CA THR A 152 23.49 12.51 -0.14
C THR A 152 23.40 11.18 0.62
N PRO A 153 22.58 11.12 1.69
CA PRO A 153 22.38 9.88 2.42
C PRO A 153 21.72 8.84 1.51
N LYS A 154 22.05 7.56 1.71
CA LYS A 154 21.37 6.47 1.02
C LYS A 154 20.07 6.14 1.78
N PRO A 155 18.89 6.41 1.21
CA PRO A 155 17.63 6.09 1.86
C PRO A 155 17.44 4.57 1.93
N VAL A 156 16.93 4.11 3.06
CA VAL A 156 16.41 2.76 3.30
C VAL A 156 14.90 2.90 3.44
N VAL A 157 14.17 2.20 2.57
CA VAL A 157 12.70 2.19 2.51
C VAL A 157 12.21 0.75 2.24
N PRO A 158 10.94 0.42 2.54
CA PRO A 158 10.41 -0.91 2.24
C PRO A 158 10.40 -1.23 0.75
N ARG A 159 10.42 -2.53 0.42
CA ARG A 159 10.57 -3.02 -0.97
C ARG A 159 9.47 -2.55 -1.91
N GLN A 160 8.26 -2.32 -1.39
CA GLN A 160 7.09 -1.86 -2.15
C GLN A 160 7.07 -0.34 -2.36
N VAL A 161 8.10 0.40 -1.90
CA VAL A 161 8.15 1.86 -1.92
C VAL A 161 9.34 2.34 -2.74
N SER A 162 9.09 3.33 -3.59
CA SER A 162 10.10 4.00 -4.41
C SER A 162 10.41 5.40 -3.90
N VAL A 163 11.68 5.78 -3.92
CA VAL A 163 12.11 7.16 -3.63
C VAL A 163 12.06 7.98 -4.90
N LEU A 164 11.16 8.96 -4.98
CA LEU A 164 11.03 9.85 -6.13
C LEU A 164 12.00 11.03 -6.06
N GLN A 165 12.19 11.59 -4.86
CA GLN A 165 13.03 12.77 -4.66
C GLN A 165 13.59 12.79 -3.23
N GLN A 166 14.79 13.35 -3.07
CA GLN A 166 15.44 13.56 -1.78
C GLN A 166 16.10 14.94 -1.68
N TRP A 167 16.09 15.56 -0.50
CA TRP A 167 16.79 16.83 -0.23
C TRP A 167 16.94 17.06 1.29
N PRO A 168 17.94 17.83 1.76
CA PRO A 168 19.00 18.48 1.00
C PRO A 168 20.26 17.61 0.83
N ILE A 169 21.26 18.14 0.13
CA ILE A 169 22.65 17.66 0.23
C ILE A 169 23.18 18.02 1.62
N ILE A 170 24.01 17.14 2.17
CA ILE A 170 24.51 17.23 3.54
C ILE A 170 26.00 17.49 3.54
N SER A 171 26.41 18.37 4.44
CA SER A 171 27.82 18.61 4.76
C SER A 171 28.27 17.60 5.79
N LEU A 172 29.31 16.82 5.48
CA LEU A 172 29.98 15.90 6.40
C LEU A 172 31.37 16.45 6.73
N TRP A 173 31.69 16.52 8.02
CA TRP A 173 33.03 16.79 8.53
C TRP A 173 33.54 15.56 9.29
N VAL A 174 34.58 14.93 8.76
CA VAL A 174 35.29 13.83 9.42
C VAL A 174 36.48 14.42 10.16
N LYS A 175 36.49 14.32 11.49
CA LYS A 175 37.58 14.85 12.32
C LYS A 175 38.75 13.86 12.35
N SER A 176 39.94 14.33 12.73
CA SER A 176 41.10 13.45 12.93
C SER A 176 41.04 12.59 14.19
N THR A 177 40.07 12.83 15.07
CA THR A 177 39.84 12.03 16.28
C THR A 177 39.20 10.70 15.91
N GLN A 178 39.83 9.59 16.30
CA GLN A 178 39.24 8.25 16.14
C GLN A 178 38.15 8.01 17.18
N LEU A 179 37.13 7.24 16.82
CA LEU A 179 36.13 6.74 17.75
C LEU A 179 36.74 5.65 18.63
N SER A 180 36.37 5.61 19.91
CA SER A 180 36.66 4.48 20.78
C SER A 180 35.86 3.24 20.35
N ASP A 181 36.34 2.05 20.71
CA ASP A 181 35.65 0.78 20.39
C ASP A 181 34.22 0.74 20.94
N ALA A 182 33.97 1.38 22.09
CA ALA A 182 32.63 1.50 22.67
C ALA A 182 31.70 2.35 21.80
N GLU A 183 32.18 3.48 21.27
CA GLU A 183 31.41 4.36 20.39
C GLU A 183 31.15 3.71 19.03
N LYS A 184 32.14 2.96 18.48
CA LYS A 184 31.95 2.19 17.24
C LYS A 184 30.85 1.16 17.41
N LYS A 185 30.89 0.38 18.49
CA LYS A 185 29.90 -0.65 18.79
C LYS A 185 28.50 -0.10 19.02
N GLU A 186 28.37 1.05 19.68
CA GLU A 186 27.06 1.68 19.89
C GLU A 186 26.46 2.19 18.57
N ASN A 187 27.27 2.78 17.69
CA ASN A 187 26.82 3.19 16.35
C ASN A 187 26.32 2.00 15.52
N GLU A 188 27.03 0.87 15.57
CA GLU A 188 26.61 -0.37 14.90
C GLU A 188 25.29 -0.90 15.48
N ARG A 189 25.13 -0.93 16.81
CA ARG A 189 23.89 -1.35 17.48
C ARG A 189 22.69 -0.52 17.05
N LEU A 190 22.83 0.81 17.00
CA LEU A 190 21.76 1.72 16.59
C LEU A 190 21.32 1.47 15.14
N VAL A 191 22.27 1.15 14.25
CA VAL A 191 21.96 0.77 12.86
C VAL A 191 21.30 -0.61 12.81
N GLU A 192 21.80 -1.58 13.57
CA GLU A 192 21.26 -2.94 13.59
C GLU A 192 19.80 -2.98 14.06
N GLU A 193 19.47 -2.29 15.16
CA GLU A 193 18.09 -2.21 15.70
C GLU A 193 17.08 -1.65 14.68
N LEU A 194 17.53 -0.84 13.73
CA LEU A 194 16.70 -0.25 12.66
C LEU A 194 16.72 -1.06 11.36
N THR A 195 17.69 -1.96 11.19
CA THR A 195 17.81 -2.82 10.00
C THR A 195 17.24 -4.21 10.22
N THR A 196 17.00 -4.64 11.47
CA THR A 196 16.28 -5.88 11.74
C THR A 196 14.81 -5.70 11.38
N PRO A 197 14.30 -6.36 10.32
CA PRO A 197 12.88 -6.33 10.05
C PRO A 197 12.15 -6.97 11.24
N TYR A 198 11.13 -6.29 11.78
CA TYR A 198 10.15 -6.98 12.62
C TYR A 198 9.69 -8.23 11.85
N PRO A 199 9.66 -9.42 12.47
CA PRO A 199 9.15 -10.60 11.80
C PRO A 199 7.73 -10.28 11.33
N TYR A 200 7.53 -10.30 10.00
CA TYR A 200 6.19 -10.24 9.43
C TYR A 200 5.36 -11.32 10.14
N PRO A 201 4.15 -10.99 10.63
CA PRO A 201 3.24 -12.04 11.07
C PRO A 201 3.06 -13.01 9.89
N PRO A 202 3.11 -14.33 10.12
CA PRO A 202 2.92 -15.30 9.05
C PRO A 202 1.58 -14.99 8.35
N GLU A 203 1.60 -14.97 7.01
CA GLU A 203 0.39 -14.86 6.22
C GLU A 203 -0.59 -15.99 6.61
N PRO A 204 -1.90 -15.72 6.68
CA PRO A 204 -2.92 -16.68 7.11
C PRO A 204 -3.06 -17.88 6.16
#